data_AF-A0A2E9JAE5-F1
#
_entry.id   AF-A0A2E9JAE5-F1
#
_cell.length_a   1.000
_cell.length_b   1.000
_cell.length_c   1.000
_cell.angle_alpha   90.00
_cell.angle_beta   90.00
_cell.angle_gamma   90.00
#
_symmetry.space_group_name_H-M   'P 1'
#
loop_
_entity.id
_entity.type
_entity.pdbx_description
1 polymer ?
#
loop_
_entity_poly.entity_id
_entity_poly.type
_entity_poly.pdbx_seq_one_letter_code
_entity_poly.pdbx_strand_id
1 'polypeptide(L)'
;PDPDVVGETINGLKVRDLDQIEELVLQTSAVLGIVTTPATAAQEVVDCLVEAGIRSILNFAPVVVDVVEEVEVRKVDLATELQILGYYDHLRKFD
;
A
#
# COMPACT_ATOMS: atom_id res chain seq x y z
N PRO A 1 -3.63 -5.78 13.91
CA PRO A 1 -4.75 -6.17 13.03
C PRO A 1 -6.09 -5.96 13.77
N ASP A 2 -7.17 -5.62 13.05
CA ASP A 2 -8.50 -5.49 13.66
C ASP A 2 -9.15 -6.89 13.76
N PRO A 3 -9.36 -7.44 14.97
CA PRO A 3 -9.90 -8.78 15.15
C PRO A 3 -11.32 -8.93 14.63
N ASP A 4 -12.07 -7.84 14.49
CA ASP A 4 -13.45 -7.87 13.98
C ASP A 4 -13.47 -7.99 12.44
N VAL A 5 -12.36 -7.66 11.76
CA VAL A 5 -12.26 -7.72 10.29
C VAL A 5 -11.52 -8.98 9.83
N VAL A 6 -10.56 -9.47 10.61
CA VAL A 6 -9.82 -10.70 10.28
C VAL A 6 -10.80 -11.88 10.21
N GLY A 7 -10.78 -12.58 9.09
CA GLY A 7 -11.69 -13.70 8.85
C GLY A 7 -12.97 -13.31 8.10
N GLU A 8 -13.24 -12.04 7.83
CA GLU A 8 -14.31 -11.68 6.91
C GLU A 8 -13.98 -12.07 5.47
N THR A 9 -15.01 -12.21 4.64
CA THR A 9 -14.85 -12.38 3.19
C THR A 9 -15.47 -11.18 2.49
N ILE A 10 -14.63 -10.41 1.79
CA ILE A 10 -15.03 -9.21 1.06
C ILE A 10 -14.83 -9.48 -0.42
N ASN A 11 -15.90 -9.40 -1.23
CA ASN A 11 -15.86 -9.67 -2.67
C ASN A 11 -15.22 -11.04 -3.04
N GLY A 12 -15.42 -12.06 -2.21
CA GLY A 12 -14.84 -13.39 -2.40
C GLY A 12 -13.39 -13.54 -1.95
N LEU A 13 -12.76 -12.48 -1.44
CA LEU A 13 -11.41 -12.50 -0.87
C LEU A 13 -11.49 -12.60 0.65
N LYS A 14 -10.79 -13.58 1.22
CA LYS A 14 -10.71 -13.78 2.67
C LYS A 14 -9.72 -12.77 3.26
N VAL A 15 -10.15 -11.99 4.24
CA VAL A 15 -9.26 -11.18 5.07
C VAL A 15 -8.48 -12.11 5.99
N ARG A 16 -7.16 -11.99 5.97
CA ARG A 16 -6.22 -12.78 6.78
C ARG A 16 -5.46 -11.87 7.71
N ASP A 17 -4.93 -12.45 8.78
CA ASP A 17 -4.01 -11.74 9.66
C ASP A 17 -2.68 -11.47 8.94
N LEU A 18 -1.99 -10.38 9.32
CA LEU A 18 -0.70 -10.00 8.73
C LEU A 18 0.36 -11.07 8.98
N ASP A 19 0.29 -11.79 10.10
CA ASP A 19 1.21 -12.89 10.43
C ASP A 19 1.18 -14.03 9.40
N GLN A 20 0.16 -14.08 8.53
CA GLN A 20 0.02 -15.11 7.49
C GLN A 20 0.59 -14.66 6.13
N ILE A 21 1.27 -13.51 6.06
CA ILE A 21 1.66 -12.90 4.79
C ILE A 21 2.66 -13.73 4.00
N GLU A 22 3.66 -14.33 4.64
CA GLU A 22 4.64 -15.19 3.97
C GLU A 22 3.98 -16.39 3.30
N GLU A 23 3.09 -17.08 4.04
CA GLU A 23 2.33 -18.22 3.53
C GLU A 23 1.45 -17.78 2.34
N LEU A 24 0.79 -16.63 2.46
CA LEU A 24 -0.08 -16.11 1.41
C LEU A 24 0.68 -15.76 0.14
N VAL A 25 1.84 -15.10 0.26
CA VAL A 25 2.68 -14.75 -0.90
C VAL A 25 3.16 -16.02 -1.61
N LEU A 26 3.61 -17.04 -0.87
CA LEU A 26 4.00 -18.34 -1.42
C LEU A 26 2.85 -19.04 -2.14
N GLN A 27 1.66 -19.10 -1.51
CA GLN A 27 0.49 -19.78 -2.07
C GLN A 27 -0.04 -19.10 -3.34
N THR A 28 0.03 -17.77 -3.39
CA THR A 28 -0.57 -16.99 -4.47
C THR A 28 0.41 -16.60 -5.56
N SER A 29 1.72 -16.75 -5.32
CA SER A 29 2.78 -16.16 -6.15
C SER A 29 2.60 -14.65 -6.33
N ALA A 30 2.15 -13.95 -5.28
CA ALA A 30 1.97 -12.52 -5.32
C ALA A 30 3.29 -11.80 -5.63
N VAL A 31 3.23 -10.78 -6.48
CA VAL A 31 4.41 -10.00 -6.91
C VAL A 31 4.30 -8.51 -6.56
N LEU A 32 3.11 -8.05 -6.20
CA LEU A 32 2.80 -6.66 -5.88
C LEU A 32 2.12 -6.57 -4.51
N GLY A 33 2.69 -5.76 -3.62
CA GLY A 33 2.07 -5.37 -2.35
C GLY A 33 1.39 -4.01 -2.46
N ILE A 34 0.24 -3.83 -1.82
CA ILE A 34 -0.43 -2.52 -1.71
C ILE A 34 -0.61 -2.20 -0.23
N VAL A 35 -0.01 -1.10 0.23
CA VAL A 35 -0.06 -0.67 1.63
C VAL A 35 -1.06 0.48 1.77
N THR A 36 -2.12 0.24 2.55
CA THR A 36 -3.23 1.18 2.79
C THR A 36 -3.47 1.40 4.29
N THR A 37 -2.43 1.20 5.09
CA THR A 37 -2.47 1.33 6.55
C THR A 37 -2.28 2.79 7.01
N PRO A 38 -2.60 3.10 8.28
CA PRO A 38 -2.18 4.35 8.89
C PRO A 38 -0.66 4.52 8.84
N ALA A 39 -0.17 5.77 8.81
CA ALA A 39 1.26 6.09 8.74
C ALA A 39 2.10 5.36 9.80
N THR A 40 1.58 5.22 11.03
CA THR A 40 2.28 4.58 12.14
C THR A 40 2.56 3.09 11.95
N ALA A 41 1.84 2.43 11.05
CA ALA A 41 1.98 1.00 10.77
C ALA A 41 2.60 0.71 9.39
N ALA A 42 2.84 1.74 8.58
CA ALA A 42 3.25 1.56 7.19
C ALA A 42 4.62 0.89 7.05
N GLN A 43 5.60 1.29 7.87
CA GLN A 43 6.96 0.72 7.82
C GLN A 43 6.94 -0.77 8.14
N GLU A 44 6.32 -1.17 9.25
CA GLU A 44 6.22 -2.57 9.67
C GLU A 44 5.58 -3.45 8.60
N VAL A 45 4.48 -2.99 7.97
CA VAL A 45 3.82 -3.73 6.90
C VAL A 45 4.69 -3.85 5.64
N VAL A 46 5.44 -2.80 5.31
CA VAL A 46 6.39 -2.82 4.20
C VAL A 46 7.51 -3.81 4.48
N ASP A 47 8.06 -3.82 5.69
CA ASP A 47 9.09 -4.76 6.10
C ASP A 47 8.58 -6.20 5.98
N CYS A 48 7.38 -6.51 6.48
CA CYS A 48 6.76 -7.83 6.35
C CYS A 48 6.57 -8.26 4.88
N LEU A 49 6.16 -7.33 4.00
CA LEU A 49 6.02 -7.60 2.56
C LEU A 49 7.39 -7.94 1.93
N VAL A 50 8.43 -7.18 2.30
CA VAL A 50 9.80 -7.37 1.80
C VAL A 50 10.39 -8.70 2.27
N GLU A 51 10.17 -9.05 3.54
CA GLU A 51 10.56 -10.34 4.13
C GLU A 51 9.84 -11.51 3.44
N ALA A 52 8.56 -11.35 3.13
CA ALA A 52 7.78 -12.31 2.35
C ALA A 52 8.20 -12.41 0.86
N GLY A 53 9.14 -11.57 0.41
CA GLY A 53 9.73 -11.63 -0.93
C GLY A 53 9.09 -10.68 -1.96
N ILE A 54 8.18 -9.80 -1.55
CA ILE A 54 7.61 -8.78 -2.43
C ILE A 54 8.65 -7.68 -2.67
N ARG A 55 8.88 -7.35 -3.94
CA ARG A 55 9.86 -6.32 -4.37
C ARG A 55 9.23 -5.09 -4.99
N SER A 56 7.94 -5.15 -5.34
CA SER A 56 7.19 -4.01 -5.88
C SER A 56 6.06 -3.67 -4.91
N ILE A 57 6.05 -2.44 -4.39
CA ILE A 57 5.10 -2.00 -3.39
C ILE A 57 4.47 -0.66 -3.81
N LEU A 58 3.14 -0.60 -3.79
CA LEU A 58 2.37 0.63 -3.95
C LEU A 58 1.93 1.11 -2.57
N ASN A 59 2.45 2.25 -2.12
CA ASN A 59 2.21 2.79 -0.79
C ASN A 59 1.22 3.98 -0.84
N PHE A 60 0.03 3.79 -0.27
CA PHE A 60 -0.96 4.84 -0.06
C PHE A 60 -0.89 5.47 1.34
N ALA A 61 -0.07 4.92 2.24
CA ALA A 61 0.09 5.51 3.56
C ALA A 61 0.72 6.91 3.42
N PRO A 62 0.31 7.91 4.24
CA PRO A 62 0.78 9.28 4.13
C PRO A 62 2.14 9.48 4.79
N VAL A 63 3.09 8.59 4.50
CA VAL A 63 4.45 8.58 5.07
C VAL A 63 5.42 8.00 4.04
N VAL A 64 6.67 8.47 4.09
CA VAL A 64 7.78 7.84 3.37
C VAL A 64 8.26 6.67 4.20
N VAL A 65 8.47 5.52 3.57
CA VAL A 65 9.00 4.31 4.19
C VAL A 65 10.44 4.10 3.72
N ASP A 66 11.27 3.55 4.58
CA ASP A 66 12.64 3.17 4.26
C ASP A 66 12.65 1.75 3.71
N VAL A 67 13.40 1.52 2.62
CA VAL A 67 13.59 0.19 2.02
C VAL A 67 15.01 0.04 1.51
N VAL A 68 15.45 -1.21 1.35
CA VAL A 68 16.72 -1.57 0.70
C VAL A 68 16.67 -1.30 -0.82
N GLU A 69 17.82 -1.12 -1.47
CA GLU A 69 17.93 -0.69 -2.87
C GLU A 69 17.20 -1.60 -3.87
N GLU A 70 17.03 -2.89 -3.56
CA GLU A 70 16.38 -3.87 -4.43
C GLU A 70 14.83 -3.88 -4.38
N VAL A 71 14.21 -2.96 -3.63
CA VAL A 71 12.75 -2.86 -3.49
C VAL A 71 12.25 -1.53 -4.09
N GLU A 72 11.33 -1.62 -5.05
CA GLU A 72 10.68 -0.44 -5.62
C GLU A 72 9.40 -0.11 -4.84
N VAL A 73 9.39 1.04 -4.17
CA VAL A 73 8.20 1.60 -3.50
C VAL A 73 7.70 2.83 -4.26
N ARG A 74 6.45 2.78 -4.70
CA ARG A 74 5.75 3.93 -5.30
C ARG A 74 4.76 4.50 -4.30
N LYS A 75 5.02 5.70 -3.82
CA LYS A 75 4.05 6.45 -3.03
C LYS A 75 2.95 7.00 -3.94
N VAL A 76 1.69 6.83 -3.54
CA VAL A 76 0.53 7.48 -4.16
C VAL A 76 0.02 8.57 -3.23
N ASP A 77 0.05 9.81 -3.71
CA ASP A 77 -0.45 10.98 -2.98
C ASP A 77 -1.59 11.62 -3.75
N LEU A 78 -2.79 11.04 -3.63
CA LEU A 78 -3.98 11.50 -4.36
C LEU A 78 -4.32 12.96 -4.04
N ALA A 79 -4.04 13.43 -2.83
CA ALA A 79 -4.30 14.81 -2.44
C ALA A 79 -3.43 15.78 -3.26
N THR A 80 -2.14 15.45 -3.40
CA THR A 80 -1.21 16.23 -4.24
C THR A 80 -1.65 16.21 -5.70
N GLU A 81 -2.03 15.05 -6.24
CA GLU A 81 -2.51 14.94 -7.62
C GLU A 81 -3.78 15.78 -7.87
N LEU A 82 -4.74 15.73 -6.94
CA LEU A 82 -5.97 16.53 -7.03
C LEU A 82 -5.68 18.04 -6.91
N GLN A 83 -4.74 18.45 -6.06
CA GLN A 83 -4.32 19.85 -5.95
C GLN A 83 -3.68 20.34 -7.25
N ILE A 84 -2.82 19.52 -7.88
CA ILE A 84 -2.20 19.83 -9.17
C ILE A 84 -3.29 20.03 -10.23
N LEU A 85 -4.25 19.11 -10.33
CA LEU A 85 -5.37 19.22 -11.27
C LEU A 85 -6.21 20.48 -11.03
N GLY A 86 -6.53 20.79 -9.77
CA GLY A 86 -7.29 21.99 -9.40
C GLY A 86 -6.55 23.28 -9.77
N TYR A 87 -5.23 23.33 -9.57
CA TYR A 87 -4.41 24.47 -9.96
C TYR A 87 -4.44 24.72 -11.48
N TYR A 88 -4.27 23.68 -12.29
CA TYR A 88 -4.31 23.83 -13.75
C TYR A 88 -5.71 24.14 -14.30
N ASP A 89 -6.78 23.62 -13.69
CA ASP A 89 -8.15 24.02 -14.03
C ASP A 89 -8.38 25.52 -13.74
N HIS A 90 -7.85 26.02 -12.63
CA HIS A 90 -7.92 27.44 -12.30
C HIS A 90 -7.20 28.29 -13.33
N LEU A 91 -5.98 27.91 -13.76
CA LEU A 91 -5.23 28.65 -14.78
C LEU A 91 -5.96 28.70 -16.13
N ARG A 92 -6.63 27.61 -16.55
CA ARG A 92 -7.41 27.58 -17.79
C ARG A 92 -8.63 28.51 -17.79
N LYS A 93 -9.14 28.91 -16.62
CA LYS A 93 -10.30 29.82 -16.50
C LYS A 93 -9.94 31.30 -16.67
N PHE A 94 -8.65 31.63 -16.81
CA PHE A 94 -8.18 33.00 -17.06
C PHE A 94 -7.63 33.21 -18.49
N ASP A 95 -7.72 32.20 -19.35
CA ASP A 95 -7.60 32.31 -20.81
C ASP A 95 -9.01 32.35 -21.46
#